data_AF-A0A916T1F9-F1
#
_entry.id   AF-A0A916T1F9-F1
#
_cell.length_a   1.000
_cell.length_b   1.000
_cell.length_c   1.000
_cell.angle_alpha   90.00
_cell.angle_beta   90.00
_cell.angle_gamma   90.00
#
_symmetry.space_group_name_H-M   'P 1'
#
loop_
_entity.id
_entity.type
_entity.pdbx_description
1 polymer ?
#
loop_
_entity_poly.entity_id
_entity_poly.type
_entity_poly.pdbx_seq_one_letter_code
_entity_poly.pdbx_strand_id
1 'polypeptide(L)'
;MTHISAPHRNRPGAHGRGAHDGAGDRALTLQAQGVTRSFGDTEVLHGIDLTLHRGEIVALVGRSGSGKSTLLNCIAGLDPGHGGSIEVHGSRAVAFQEPRLLPWRKVVANVSLNLDGPDPKSRARTALAEVGLDHRADAWPLTLSGGEAQRASLARALVRDPDLLLLDEPFGALDALTRLSAHDLLLRLWDAHRFTALLVTHDVEEAVALADRILVLENGSIAHDVSVPLPRPRSRAHPEAVALRELVLDHLGVHGADVRPSHSRTDRVDTAGIGAADFHATPARAQEI
;
A
#
# COMPACT_ATOMS: atom_id res chain seq x y z
N MET A 1 -53.52 -7.53 -44.58
CA MET A 1 -53.14 -6.74 -43.40
C MET A 1 -53.55 -7.56 -42.18
N THR A 2 -52.96 -8.72 -41.87
CA THR A 2 -51.57 -9.12 -41.54
C THR A 2 -51.10 -8.73 -40.13
N HIS A 3 -50.66 -9.78 -39.41
CA HIS A 3 -49.84 -9.88 -38.19
C HIS A 3 -50.57 -9.81 -36.84
N ILE A 4 -50.54 -10.79 -35.91
CA ILE A 4 -49.68 -11.94 -35.46
C ILE A 4 -49.23 -11.71 -34.01
N SER A 5 -49.40 -12.77 -33.21
CA SER A 5 -49.14 -12.98 -31.79
C SER A 5 -47.72 -12.73 -31.24
N ALA A 6 -47.68 -12.72 -29.88
CA ALA A 6 -46.65 -13.20 -28.94
C ALA A 6 -45.70 -12.15 -28.30
N PRO A 7 -44.98 -12.45 -27.18
CA PRO A 7 -45.35 -13.19 -25.96
C PRO A 7 -44.86 -12.52 -24.63
N HIS A 8 -45.23 -13.14 -23.51
CA HIS A 8 -44.66 -13.00 -22.16
C HIS A 8 -43.12 -13.03 -22.15
N ARG A 9 -42.47 -12.08 -21.44
CA ARG A 9 -41.09 -12.23 -20.94
C ARG A 9 -40.95 -11.80 -19.49
N ASN A 10 -40.35 -12.74 -18.77
CA ASN A 10 -39.92 -12.76 -17.37
C ASN A 10 -38.97 -11.60 -17.05
N ARG A 11 -39.19 -10.89 -15.93
CA ARG A 11 -38.21 -9.94 -15.34
C ARG A 11 -37.51 -10.65 -14.17
N PRO A 12 -36.21 -10.96 -14.24
CA PRO A 12 -35.45 -11.33 -13.06
C PRO A 12 -34.90 -10.08 -12.36
N GLY A 13 -35.14 -10.02 -11.04
CA GLY A 13 -34.19 -9.56 -10.03
C GLY A 13 -33.71 -8.12 -10.08
N ALA A 14 -34.45 -7.23 -9.41
CA ALA A 14 -33.91 -5.98 -8.89
C ALA A 14 -32.75 -6.27 -7.92
N HIS A 15 -31.52 -6.05 -8.36
CA HIS A 15 -30.38 -5.86 -7.45
C HIS A 15 -30.22 -4.36 -7.24
N GLY A 16 -30.48 -3.94 -6.01
CA GLY A 16 -30.50 -2.55 -5.60
C GLY A 16 -29.17 -1.87 -5.84
N ARG A 17 -29.19 -0.82 -6.67
CA ARG A 17 -28.19 0.24 -6.62
C ARG A 17 -28.56 1.11 -5.41
N GLY A 18 -27.92 0.87 -4.26
CA GLY A 18 -27.68 1.93 -3.28
C GLY A 18 -26.48 2.72 -3.79
N ALA A 19 -26.65 3.90 -4.38
CA ALA A 19 -26.74 5.18 -3.67
C ALA A 19 -25.49 5.44 -2.80
N HIS A 20 -24.34 5.62 -3.46
CA HIS A 20 -23.17 6.31 -2.91
C HIS A 20 -23.37 7.83 -3.10
N ASP A 21 -24.11 8.46 -2.21
CA ASP A 21 -24.15 9.93 -2.11
C ASP A 21 -23.00 10.41 -1.22
N GLY A 22 -21.98 11.00 -1.85
CA GLY A 22 -20.81 11.58 -1.18
C GLY A 22 -19.61 11.86 -2.10
N ALA A 23 -19.56 11.26 -3.30
CA ALA A 23 -18.54 11.55 -4.31
C ALA A 23 -18.95 12.74 -5.19
N GLY A 24 -18.94 13.95 -4.62
CA GLY A 24 -19.10 15.18 -5.39
C GLY A 24 -17.91 15.39 -6.33
N ASP A 25 -18.16 15.25 -7.63
CA ASP A 25 -17.45 15.86 -8.79
C ASP A 25 -15.95 16.15 -8.64
N ARG A 26 -15.17 15.19 -8.14
CA ARG A 26 -13.72 15.29 -8.18
C ARG A 26 -13.25 14.93 -9.58
N ALA A 27 -12.40 15.78 -10.16
CA ALA A 27 -11.83 15.54 -11.47
C ALA A 27 -11.15 14.16 -11.55
N LEU A 28 -11.40 13.45 -12.64
CA LEU A 28 -10.84 12.13 -12.92
C LEU A 28 -9.30 12.22 -13.07
N THR A 29 -8.56 11.29 -12.46
CA THR A 29 -7.11 11.16 -12.67
C THR A 29 -6.74 9.87 -13.39
N LEU A 30 -7.41 8.76 -13.06
CA LEU A 30 -7.20 7.47 -13.71
C LEU A 30 -8.55 6.84 -14.01
N GLN A 31 -8.71 6.33 -15.23
CA GLN A 31 -9.77 5.42 -15.60
C GLN A 31 -9.20 4.19 -16.31
N ALA A 32 -9.39 3.03 -15.71
CA ALA A 32 -9.10 1.73 -16.28
C ALA A 32 -10.42 0.99 -16.52
N GLN A 33 -10.61 0.46 -17.73
CA GLN A 33 -11.81 -0.26 -18.12
C GLN A 33 -11.46 -1.61 -18.74
N GLY A 34 -12.00 -2.68 -18.18
CA GLY A 34 -11.83 -4.04 -18.66
C GLY A 34 -10.36 -4.45 -18.85
N VAL A 35 -9.45 -4.02 -17.98
CA VAL A 35 -8.01 -4.30 -18.15
C VAL A 35 -7.74 -5.78 -17.93
N THR A 36 -7.22 -6.44 -18.96
CA THR A 36 -6.78 -7.84 -18.91
C THR A 36 -5.29 -7.93 -19.16
N ARG A 37 -4.65 -9.00 -18.66
CA ARG A 37 -3.24 -9.26 -18.97
C ARG A 37 -2.92 -10.73 -18.85
N SER A 38 -2.28 -11.29 -19.87
CA SER A 38 -1.83 -12.69 -19.89
C SER A 38 -0.33 -12.79 -20.20
N PHE A 39 0.33 -13.74 -19.56
CA PHE A 39 1.71 -14.14 -19.85
C PHE A 39 1.70 -15.58 -20.36
N GLY A 40 1.91 -15.76 -21.66
CA GLY A 40 1.65 -17.04 -22.31
C GLY A 40 0.19 -17.44 -22.14
N ASP A 41 -0.06 -18.65 -21.66
CA ASP A 41 -1.40 -19.19 -21.44
C ASP A 41 -2.01 -18.80 -20.08
N THR A 42 -1.26 -18.10 -19.22
CA THR A 42 -1.74 -17.70 -17.88
C THR A 42 -2.26 -16.27 -17.91
N GLU A 43 -3.58 -16.12 -17.77
CA GLU A 43 -4.21 -14.83 -17.52
C GLU A 43 -4.01 -14.42 -16.05
N VAL A 44 -3.51 -13.21 -15.83
CA VAL A 44 -3.15 -12.65 -14.52
C VAL A 44 -4.09 -11.52 -14.11
N LEU A 45 -4.66 -10.78 -15.05
CA LEU A 45 -5.70 -9.78 -14.80
C LEU A 45 -6.93 -10.12 -15.63
N HIS A 46 -8.11 -10.13 -15.00
CA HIS A 46 -9.37 -10.58 -15.59
C HIS A 46 -10.39 -9.44 -15.65
N GLY A 47 -10.14 -8.43 -16.49
CA GLY A 47 -11.11 -7.37 -16.77
C GLY A 47 -11.29 -6.39 -15.62
N ILE A 48 -10.19 -5.78 -15.17
CA ILE A 48 -10.18 -4.81 -14.07
C ILE A 48 -10.81 -3.49 -14.51
N ASP A 49 -11.84 -3.05 -13.77
CA ASP A 49 -12.38 -1.70 -13.81
C ASP A 49 -11.90 -0.92 -12.58
N LEU A 50 -11.26 0.23 -12.79
CA LEU A 50 -10.73 1.07 -11.72
C LEU A 50 -10.88 2.54 -12.05
N THR A 51 -11.28 3.34 -11.07
CA THR A 51 -11.35 4.79 -11.17
C THR A 51 -10.71 5.46 -9.95
N LEU A 52 -9.81 6.40 -10.20
CA LEU A 52 -9.18 7.26 -9.19
C LEU A 52 -9.46 8.73 -9.49
N HIS A 53 -9.77 9.48 -8.45
CA HIS A 53 -10.10 10.89 -8.52
C HIS A 53 -8.97 11.76 -7.96
N ARG A 54 -8.95 13.03 -8.36
CA ARG A 54 -7.90 13.98 -7.97
C ARG A 54 -7.78 14.10 -6.45
N GLY A 55 -6.56 13.87 -5.96
CA GLY A 55 -6.20 13.98 -4.56
C GLY A 55 -6.63 12.79 -3.71
N GLU A 56 -7.11 11.70 -4.32
CA GLU A 56 -7.46 10.46 -3.63
C GLU A 56 -6.21 9.61 -3.39
N ILE A 57 -6.06 9.03 -2.20
CA ILE A 57 -5.09 7.96 -1.95
C ILE A 57 -5.87 6.64 -1.94
N VAL A 58 -5.56 5.73 -2.85
CA VAL A 58 -6.17 4.40 -2.90
C VAL A 58 -5.11 3.35 -2.64
N ALA A 59 -5.40 2.43 -1.73
CA ALA A 59 -4.53 1.27 -1.47
C ALA A 59 -5.03 0.06 -2.28
N LEU A 60 -4.12 -0.66 -2.93
CA LEU A 60 -4.35 -1.94 -3.55
C LEU A 60 -3.68 -3.03 -2.70
N VAL A 61 -4.50 -3.83 -2.04
CA VAL A 61 -4.08 -4.95 -1.19
C VAL A 61 -4.47 -6.27 -1.85
N GLY A 62 -3.80 -7.35 -1.48
CA GLY A 62 -4.06 -8.66 -2.06
C GLY A 62 -2.95 -9.64 -1.76
N ARG A 63 -3.24 -10.94 -1.81
CA ARG A 63 -2.26 -12.01 -1.55
C ARG A 63 -1.08 -11.94 -2.53
N SER A 64 0.03 -12.60 -2.19
CA SER A 64 1.13 -12.76 -3.14
C SER A 64 0.61 -13.46 -4.41
N GLY A 65 1.03 -13.00 -5.59
CA GLY A 65 0.57 -13.53 -6.88
C GLY A 65 -0.83 -13.09 -7.34
N SER A 66 -1.53 -12.21 -6.62
CA SER A 66 -2.87 -11.70 -7.01
C SER A 66 -2.87 -10.80 -8.25
N GLY A 67 -1.71 -10.33 -8.72
CA GLY A 67 -1.59 -9.45 -9.89
C GLY A 67 -1.33 -7.96 -9.58
N LYS A 68 -1.07 -7.57 -8.32
CA LYS A 68 -0.89 -6.16 -7.91
C LYS A 68 0.19 -5.42 -8.72
N SER A 69 1.41 -5.96 -8.77
CA SER A 69 2.51 -5.35 -9.53
C SER A 69 2.26 -5.39 -11.04
N THR A 70 1.53 -6.39 -11.54
CA THR A 70 1.09 -6.45 -12.95
C THR A 70 0.14 -5.29 -13.27
N LEU A 71 -0.87 -5.06 -12.44
CA LEU A 71 -1.80 -3.94 -12.60
C LEU A 71 -1.07 -2.60 -12.48
N LEU A 72 -0.17 -2.45 -11.50
CA LEU A 72 0.64 -1.25 -11.34
C LEU A 72 1.53 -0.99 -12.58
N ASN A 73 2.16 -2.01 -13.15
CA ASN A 73 2.97 -1.87 -14.36
C ASN A 73 2.14 -1.49 -15.59
N CYS A 74 0.92 -2.01 -15.72
CA CYS A 74 -0.01 -1.60 -16.78
C CYS A 74 -0.37 -0.11 -16.62
N ILE A 75 -0.74 0.33 -15.41
CA ILE A 75 -1.09 1.73 -15.11
C ILE A 75 0.13 2.67 -15.28
N ALA A 76 1.33 2.21 -14.93
CA ALA A 76 2.57 2.93 -15.16
C ALA A 76 2.94 3.06 -16.65
N GLY A 77 2.29 2.28 -17.53
CA GLY A 77 2.62 2.15 -18.95
C GLY A 77 3.97 1.48 -19.19
N LEU A 78 4.40 0.64 -18.25
CA LEU A 78 5.62 -0.18 -18.37
C LEU A 78 5.36 -1.54 -19.03
N ASP A 79 4.10 -1.98 -19.04
CA ASP A 79 3.66 -3.19 -19.74
C ASP A 79 2.57 -2.84 -20.78
N PRO A 80 2.92 -2.67 -22.06
CA PRO A 80 1.94 -2.32 -23.10
C PRO A 80 1.11 -3.52 -23.59
N GLY A 81 1.35 -4.74 -23.10
CA GLY A 81 0.67 -5.95 -23.56
C GLY A 81 -0.69 -6.20 -22.91
N HIS A 82 -1.28 -5.20 -22.24
CA HIS A 82 -2.58 -5.33 -21.59
C HIS A 82 -3.73 -5.16 -22.59
N GLY A 83 -4.85 -5.84 -22.34
CA GLY A 83 -6.14 -5.56 -22.97
C GLY A 83 -6.89 -4.44 -22.25
N GLY A 84 -8.08 -4.11 -22.74
CA GLY A 84 -8.89 -3.00 -22.21
C GLY A 84 -8.27 -1.63 -22.48
N SER A 85 -8.67 -0.62 -21.70
CA SER A 85 -8.14 0.74 -21.80
C SER A 85 -7.72 1.29 -20.46
N ILE A 86 -6.60 2.02 -20.44
CA ILE A 86 -6.12 2.78 -19.29
C ILE A 86 -5.87 4.20 -19.74
N GLU A 87 -6.62 5.14 -19.17
CA GLU A 87 -6.47 6.58 -19.39
C GLU A 87 -5.98 7.24 -18.09
N VAL A 88 -4.87 7.96 -18.19
CA VAL A 88 -4.32 8.77 -17.09
C VAL A 88 -4.39 10.23 -17.53
N HIS A 89 -5.09 11.06 -16.77
CA HIS A 89 -5.16 12.49 -17.01
C HIS A 89 -3.98 13.19 -16.33
N GLY A 90 -3.10 13.76 -17.13
CA GLY A 90 -1.91 14.46 -16.64
C GLY A 90 -0.67 13.57 -16.58
N SER A 91 0.24 13.92 -15.68
CA SER A 91 1.53 13.23 -15.55
C SER A 91 1.51 12.15 -14.47
N ARG A 92 2.35 11.12 -14.63
CA ARG A 92 2.49 10.04 -13.64
C ARG A 92 3.95 9.80 -13.27
N ALA A 93 4.16 9.38 -12.04
CA ALA A 93 5.45 8.94 -11.53
C ALA A 93 5.31 7.63 -10.77
N VAL A 94 6.39 6.84 -10.74
CA VAL A 94 6.45 5.58 -9.99
C VAL A 94 7.55 5.66 -8.95
N ALA A 95 7.24 5.31 -7.71
CA ALA A 95 8.23 4.99 -6.69
C ALA A 95 8.16 3.50 -6.37
N PHE A 96 9.27 2.80 -6.59
CA PHE A 96 9.39 1.36 -6.40
C PHE A 96 9.81 1.01 -4.97
N GLN A 97 9.55 -0.24 -4.57
CA GLN A 97 9.97 -0.85 -3.29
C GLN A 97 11.48 -0.70 -3.06
N GLU A 98 12.27 -0.97 -4.10
CA GLU A 98 13.68 -0.63 -4.12
C GLU A 98 13.85 0.78 -4.68
N PRO A 99 14.57 1.69 -3.99
CA PRO A 99 14.77 3.07 -4.43
C PRO A 99 15.33 3.22 -5.85
N ARG A 100 15.95 2.18 -6.43
CA ARG A 100 16.49 2.15 -7.81
C ARG A 100 17.25 3.43 -8.17
N LEU A 101 18.00 3.98 -7.22
CA LEU A 101 18.87 5.12 -7.45
C LEU A 101 20.07 4.63 -8.26
N LEU A 102 20.52 5.42 -9.24
CA LEU A 102 21.73 5.15 -10.02
C LEU A 102 22.94 5.25 -9.09
N PRO A 103 23.63 4.14 -8.78
CA PRO A 103 24.68 4.13 -7.74
C PRO A 103 25.91 4.95 -8.13
N TRP A 104 26.13 5.17 -9.43
CA TRP A 104 27.22 5.99 -9.98
C TRP A 104 26.88 7.48 -10.09
N ARG A 105 25.71 7.93 -9.62
CA ARG A 105 25.34 9.36 -9.58
C ARG A 105 25.03 9.78 -8.15
N LYS A 106 25.38 11.02 -7.80
CA LYS A 106 25.00 11.63 -6.51
C LYS A 106 23.48 11.70 -6.35
N VAL A 107 23.00 11.87 -5.11
CA VAL A 107 21.56 11.95 -4.79
C VAL A 107 20.86 13.07 -5.56
N VAL A 108 21.41 14.28 -5.58
CA VAL A 108 20.86 15.41 -6.34
C VAL A 108 20.79 15.12 -7.84
N ALA A 109 21.76 14.37 -8.38
CA ALA A 109 21.80 13.97 -9.78
C ALA A 109 20.83 12.83 -10.09
N ASN A 110 20.41 12.06 -9.09
CA ASN A 110 19.33 11.08 -9.19
C ASN A 110 17.97 11.75 -9.20
N VAL A 111 17.74 12.72 -8.31
CA VAL A 111 16.47 13.45 -8.24
C VAL A 111 16.27 14.34 -9.47
N SER A 112 17.33 14.97 -9.99
CA SER A 112 17.26 15.80 -11.20
C SER A 112 17.19 15.03 -12.52
N LEU A 113 17.06 13.69 -12.49
CA LEU A 113 17.03 12.88 -13.70
C LEU A 113 15.87 13.28 -14.63
N ASN A 114 16.23 13.53 -15.89
CA ASN A 114 15.32 13.86 -16.98
C ASN A 114 14.46 15.12 -16.71
N LEU A 115 14.83 15.98 -15.75
CA LEU A 115 14.12 17.24 -15.52
C LEU A 115 14.43 18.22 -16.64
N ASP A 116 13.39 18.74 -17.27
CA ASP A 116 13.48 19.81 -18.25
C ASP A 116 13.46 21.19 -17.59
N GLY A 117 13.94 22.19 -18.31
CA GLY A 117 13.90 23.60 -17.91
C GLY A 117 15.16 24.11 -17.21
N PRO A 118 15.13 25.38 -16.75
CA PRO A 118 16.27 26.01 -16.11
C PRO A 118 16.52 25.42 -14.72
N ASP A 119 17.80 25.19 -14.42
CA ASP A 119 18.32 24.75 -13.12
C ASP A 119 17.65 23.50 -12.49
N PRO A 120 17.77 22.33 -13.13
CA PRO A 120 17.22 21.07 -12.60
C PRO A 120 17.84 20.66 -11.26
N LYS A 121 19.05 21.14 -10.94
CA LYS A 121 19.72 20.84 -9.67
C LYS A 121 19.09 21.60 -8.51
N SER A 122 18.76 22.88 -8.69
CA SER A 122 18.07 23.64 -7.64
C SER A 122 16.68 23.08 -7.32
N ARG A 123 15.91 22.71 -8.36
CA ARG A 123 14.64 21.99 -8.18
C ARG A 123 14.81 20.68 -7.41
N ALA A 124 15.83 19.89 -7.78
CA ALA A 124 16.15 18.66 -7.07
C ALA A 124 16.55 18.89 -5.61
N ARG A 125 17.30 19.95 -5.29
CA ARG A 125 17.64 20.31 -3.90
C ARG A 125 16.41 20.74 -3.10
N THR A 126 15.48 21.45 -3.73
CA THR A 126 14.20 21.83 -3.11
C THR A 126 13.37 20.58 -2.78
N ALA A 127 13.20 19.66 -3.73
CA ALA A 127 12.51 18.39 -3.50
C ALA A 127 13.21 17.53 -2.42
N LEU A 128 14.55 17.55 -2.37
CA LEU A 128 15.31 16.88 -1.31
C LEU A 128 15.07 17.52 0.06
N ALA A 129 14.93 18.84 0.14
CA ALA A 129 14.63 19.54 1.39
C ALA A 129 13.23 19.17 1.91
N GLU A 130 12.22 19.04 1.04
CA GLU A 130 10.86 18.64 1.42
C GLU A 130 10.81 17.26 2.08
N VAL A 131 11.69 16.34 1.66
CA VAL A 131 11.85 15.01 2.26
C VAL A 131 12.89 14.97 3.39
N GLY A 132 13.49 16.10 3.78
CA GLY A 132 14.48 16.20 4.86
C GLY A 132 15.85 15.60 4.53
N LEU A 133 16.28 15.68 3.26
CA LEU A 133 17.54 15.16 2.73
C LEU A 133 18.42 16.22 2.04
N ASP A 134 18.18 17.50 2.31
CA ASP A 134 19.01 18.61 1.85
C ASP A 134 20.51 18.39 2.15
N HIS A 135 20.83 17.97 3.38
CA HIS A 135 22.19 17.67 3.84
C HIS A 135 22.83 16.44 3.17
N ARG A 136 22.04 15.60 2.50
CA ARG A 136 22.51 14.41 1.76
C ARG A 136 22.52 14.60 0.24
N ALA A 137 22.22 15.80 -0.26
CA ALA A 137 22.10 16.05 -1.70
C ALA A 137 23.36 15.66 -2.50
N ASP A 138 24.55 15.85 -1.93
CA ASP A 138 25.82 15.55 -2.58
C ASP A 138 26.40 14.17 -2.23
N ALA A 139 25.68 13.36 -1.45
CA ALA A 139 26.07 12.00 -1.08
C ALA A 139 25.94 11.01 -2.24
N TRP A 140 26.56 9.83 -2.09
CA TRP A 140 26.38 8.70 -3.00
C TRP A 140 25.25 7.80 -2.48
N PRO A 141 24.40 7.22 -3.34
CA PRO A 141 23.27 6.40 -2.92
C PRO A 141 23.64 5.25 -1.98
N LEU A 142 24.81 4.63 -2.19
CA LEU A 142 25.30 3.51 -1.36
C LEU A 142 25.62 3.90 0.09
N THR A 143 25.70 5.20 0.41
CA THR A 143 25.95 5.69 1.77
C THR A 143 24.67 6.08 2.51
N LEU A 144 23.51 5.92 1.88
CA LEU A 144 22.21 6.23 2.46
C LEU A 144 21.70 5.03 3.27
N SER A 145 21.05 5.30 4.38
CA SER A 145 20.21 4.28 5.04
C SER A 145 19.02 3.91 4.15
N GLY A 146 18.35 2.79 4.43
CA GLY A 146 17.14 2.38 3.68
C GLY A 146 16.06 3.46 3.66
N GLY A 147 15.81 4.11 4.81
CA GLY A 147 14.87 5.23 4.92
C GLY A 147 15.32 6.49 4.16
N GLU A 148 16.61 6.81 4.17
CA GLU A 148 17.14 7.91 3.36
C GLU A 148 17.04 7.63 1.86
N ALA A 149 17.35 6.41 1.42
CA ALA A 149 17.24 6.03 0.02
C ALA A 149 15.77 6.07 -0.45
N GLN A 150 14.82 5.65 0.40
CA GLN A 150 13.39 5.73 0.09
C GLN A 150 12.90 7.17 -0.04
N ARG A 151 13.30 8.05 0.88
CA ARG A 151 12.99 9.48 0.82
C ARG A 151 13.57 10.14 -0.43
N ALA A 152 14.78 9.77 -0.84
CA ALA A 152 15.37 10.23 -2.10
C ALA A 152 14.60 9.72 -3.34
N SER A 153 14.10 8.49 -3.31
CA SER A 153 13.23 7.95 -4.37
C SER A 153 11.91 8.73 -4.47
N LEU A 154 11.30 9.05 -3.33
CA LEU A 154 10.07 9.86 -3.27
C LEU A 154 10.31 11.28 -3.80
N ALA A 155 11.41 11.93 -3.40
CA ALA A 155 11.80 13.23 -3.95
C ALA A 155 11.99 13.18 -5.48
N ARG A 156 12.60 12.10 -6.00
CA ARG A 156 12.76 11.90 -7.45
C ARG A 156 11.41 11.72 -8.17
N ALA A 157 10.43 11.08 -7.54
CA ALA A 157 9.10 10.95 -8.11
C ALA A 157 8.34 12.29 -8.09
N LEU A 158 8.43 13.04 -6.99
CA LEU A 158 7.67 14.27 -6.76
C LEU A 158 8.25 15.52 -7.41
N VAL A 159 9.55 15.56 -7.74
CA VAL A 159 10.17 16.77 -8.33
C VAL A 159 9.54 17.21 -9.66
N ARG A 160 8.78 16.31 -10.30
CA ARG A 160 8.01 16.56 -11.54
C ARG A 160 6.59 17.06 -11.29
N ASP A 161 6.15 17.13 -10.04
CA ASP A 161 4.77 17.46 -9.67
C ASP A 161 3.74 16.54 -10.37
N PRO A 162 3.78 15.21 -10.12
CA PRO A 162 2.92 14.26 -10.82
C PRO A 162 1.46 14.37 -10.38
N ASP A 163 0.51 14.24 -11.31
CA ASP A 163 -0.92 14.12 -10.99
C ASP A 163 -1.24 12.75 -10.38
N LEU A 164 -0.55 11.70 -10.83
CA LEU A 164 -0.67 10.33 -10.32
C LEU A 164 0.68 9.77 -9.83
N LEU A 165 0.74 9.42 -8.55
CA LEU A 165 1.87 8.75 -7.93
C LEU A 165 1.54 7.27 -7.70
N LEU A 166 2.30 6.38 -8.34
CA LEU A 166 2.20 4.93 -8.16
C LEU A 166 3.29 4.49 -7.18
N LEU A 167 2.91 3.80 -6.12
CA LEU A 167 3.80 3.33 -5.06
C LEU A 167 3.72 1.80 -4.98
N ASP A 168 4.81 1.10 -5.32
CA ASP A 168 4.87 -0.36 -5.22
C ASP A 168 5.62 -0.79 -3.97
N GLU A 169 4.91 -1.22 -2.93
CA GLU A 169 5.44 -1.59 -1.60
C GLU A 169 6.50 -0.61 -1.03
N PRO A 170 6.21 0.71 -0.99
CA PRO A 170 7.22 1.74 -0.74
C PRO A 170 7.86 1.66 0.65
N PHE A 171 7.23 0.98 1.62
CA PHE A 171 7.71 0.92 3.00
C PHE A 171 8.00 -0.49 3.51
N GLY A 172 7.92 -1.51 2.63
CA GLY A 172 8.09 -2.92 3.01
C GLY A 172 9.48 -3.25 3.55
N ALA A 173 10.53 -2.57 3.07
CA ALA A 173 11.92 -2.79 3.47
C ALA A 173 12.36 -1.98 4.71
N LEU A 174 11.47 -1.14 5.28
CA LEU A 174 11.80 -0.25 6.40
C LEU A 174 11.50 -0.92 7.74
N ASP A 175 12.28 -0.60 8.78
CA ASP A 175 11.93 -0.93 10.16
C ASP A 175 10.66 -0.18 10.61
N ALA A 176 10.09 -0.59 11.75
CA ALA A 176 8.81 -0.07 12.22
C ALA A 176 8.80 1.45 12.47
N LEU A 177 9.87 2.02 13.05
CA LEU A 177 9.93 3.45 13.37
C LEU A 177 10.16 4.29 12.11
N THR A 178 11.05 3.83 11.23
CA THR A 178 11.30 4.49 9.94
C THR A 178 10.06 4.44 9.06
N ARG A 179 9.31 3.33 9.07
CA ARG A 179 8.04 3.19 8.35
C ARG A 179 6.99 4.20 8.82
N LEU A 180 6.80 4.33 10.13
CA LEU A 180 5.91 5.35 10.70
C LEU A 180 6.28 6.76 10.24
N SER A 181 7.57 7.09 10.31
CA SER A 181 8.08 8.39 9.85
C SER A 181 7.86 8.60 8.34
N ALA A 182 7.95 7.53 7.54
CA ALA A 182 7.70 7.57 6.10
C ALA A 182 6.22 7.77 5.76
N HIS A 183 5.30 7.17 6.54
CA HIS A 183 3.86 7.39 6.40
C HIS A 183 3.52 8.87 6.64
N ASP A 184 4.02 9.44 7.74
CA ASP A 184 3.81 10.86 8.06
C ASP A 184 4.39 11.78 6.97
N LEU A 185 5.56 11.43 6.43
CA LEU A 185 6.15 12.16 5.30
C LEU A 185 5.25 12.10 4.07
N LEU A 186 4.76 10.91 3.69
CA LEU A 186 3.88 10.77 2.52
C LEU A 186 2.61 11.61 2.67
N LEU A 187 1.98 11.57 3.85
CA LEU A 187 0.77 12.35 4.12
C LEU A 187 1.03 13.87 4.06
N ARG A 188 2.17 14.35 4.59
CA ARG A 188 2.54 15.76 4.47
C ARG A 188 2.76 16.19 3.02
N LEU A 189 3.45 15.36 2.24
CA LEU A 189 3.69 15.64 0.81
C LEU A 189 2.38 15.61 0.03
N TRP A 190 1.49 14.65 0.31
CA TRP A 190 0.17 14.60 -0.28
C TRP A 190 -0.67 15.83 0.08
N ASP A 191 -0.64 16.31 1.32
CA ASP A 191 -1.39 17.51 1.71
C ASP A 191 -0.85 18.77 1.02
N ALA A 192 0.47 18.86 0.82
CA ALA A 192 1.13 19.97 0.15
C ALA A 192 0.89 19.98 -1.38
N HIS A 193 1.01 18.83 -2.05
CA HIS A 193 0.98 18.72 -3.51
C HIS A 193 -0.36 18.25 -4.08
N ARG A 194 -1.24 17.67 -3.25
CA ARG A 194 -2.57 17.16 -3.63
C ARG A 194 -2.56 16.20 -4.83
N PHE A 195 -1.48 15.41 -5.00
CA PHE A 195 -1.43 14.34 -6.00
C PHE A 195 -2.42 13.22 -5.67
N THR A 196 -2.84 12.48 -6.70
CA THR A 196 -3.56 11.21 -6.55
C THR A 196 -2.53 10.10 -6.35
N ALA A 197 -2.80 9.14 -5.46
CA ALA A 197 -1.87 8.06 -5.19
C ALA A 197 -2.54 6.68 -5.32
N LEU A 198 -1.85 5.74 -5.97
CA LEU A 198 -2.16 4.31 -5.90
C LEU A 198 -1.03 3.60 -5.15
N LEU A 199 -1.35 3.12 -3.95
CA LEU A 199 -0.43 2.45 -3.05
C LEU A 199 -0.63 0.94 -3.08
N VAL A 200 0.30 0.20 -3.67
CA VAL A 200 0.33 -1.26 -3.55
C VAL A 200 1.02 -1.61 -2.25
N THR A 201 0.31 -2.31 -1.37
CA THR A 201 0.88 -2.81 -0.12
C THR A 201 0.30 -4.18 0.25
N HIS A 202 1.06 -4.94 1.03
CA HIS A 202 0.58 -6.15 1.68
C HIS A 202 0.24 -5.91 3.16
N ASP A 203 0.47 -4.71 3.69
CA ASP A 203 0.20 -4.33 5.07
C ASP A 203 -1.18 -3.64 5.17
N VAL A 204 -2.14 -4.31 5.84
CA VAL A 204 -3.49 -3.79 6.04
C VAL A 204 -3.49 -2.58 6.99
N GLU A 205 -2.57 -2.52 7.94
CA GLU A 205 -2.43 -1.38 8.84
C GLU A 205 -2.02 -0.12 8.06
N GLU A 206 -1.11 -0.27 7.10
CA GLU A 206 -0.70 0.79 6.19
C GLU A 206 -1.86 1.27 5.32
N ALA A 207 -2.60 0.35 4.70
CA ALA A 207 -3.75 0.67 3.87
C ALA A 207 -4.81 1.48 4.63
N VAL A 208 -5.16 1.05 5.86
CA VAL A 208 -6.14 1.75 6.71
C VAL A 208 -5.58 3.07 7.23
N ALA A 209 -4.29 3.19 7.51
CA ALA A 209 -3.69 4.43 7.96
C ALA A 209 -3.65 5.51 6.86
N LEU A 210 -3.42 5.12 5.61
CA LEU A 210 -3.09 6.05 4.52
C LEU A 210 -4.23 6.32 3.54
N ALA A 211 -5.05 5.33 3.19
CA ALA A 211 -5.92 5.39 2.02
C ALA A 211 -7.33 5.93 2.29
N ASP A 212 -7.95 6.59 1.33
CA ASP A 212 -9.38 6.93 1.32
C ASP A 212 -10.23 5.71 0.90
N ARG A 213 -9.67 4.81 0.10
CA ARG A 213 -10.25 3.53 -0.32
C ARG A 213 -9.23 2.42 -0.35
N ILE A 214 -9.66 1.20 -0.06
CA ILE A 214 -8.86 -0.02 -0.09
C ILE A 214 -9.50 -0.98 -1.07
N LEU A 215 -8.76 -1.31 -2.12
CA LEU A 215 -9.13 -2.28 -3.14
C LEU A 215 -8.48 -3.62 -2.80
N VAL A 216 -9.29 -4.66 -2.70
CA VAL A 216 -8.81 -6.02 -2.46
C VAL A 216 -8.75 -6.75 -3.81
N LEU A 217 -7.55 -7.09 -4.23
CA LEU A 217 -7.27 -7.83 -5.45
C LEU A 217 -7.14 -9.32 -5.16
N GLU A 218 -7.99 -10.11 -5.81
CA GLU A 218 -8.04 -11.56 -5.69
C GLU A 218 -8.14 -12.20 -7.06
N ASN A 219 -7.25 -13.17 -7.31
CA ASN A 219 -7.20 -13.92 -8.56
C ASN A 219 -7.35 -13.01 -9.78
N GLY A 220 -6.58 -11.91 -9.85
CA GLY A 220 -6.58 -10.99 -10.98
C GLY A 220 -7.84 -10.12 -11.16
N SER A 221 -8.72 -10.04 -10.17
CA SER A 221 -9.94 -9.22 -10.18
C SER A 221 -10.06 -8.39 -8.89
N ILE A 222 -10.70 -7.22 -8.94
CA ILE A 222 -11.02 -6.45 -7.72
C ILE A 222 -12.25 -7.09 -7.09
N ALA A 223 -12.06 -7.79 -5.97
CA ALA A 223 -13.13 -8.46 -5.25
C ALA A 223 -13.90 -7.49 -4.34
N HIS A 224 -13.19 -6.54 -3.72
CA HIS A 224 -13.78 -5.61 -2.77
C HIS A 224 -13.21 -4.19 -2.95
N ASP A 225 -14.06 -3.19 -2.75
CA ASP A 225 -13.73 -1.77 -2.71
C ASP A 225 -14.28 -1.18 -1.41
N VAL A 226 -13.38 -0.98 -0.44
CA VAL A 226 -13.71 -0.59 0.93
C VAL A 226 -13.39 0.89 1.12
N SER A 227 -14.40 1.69 1.41
CA SER A 227 -14.21 3.10 1.78
C SER A 227 -13.66 3.24 3.19
N VAL A 228 -12.75 4.20 3.40
CA VAL A 228 -12.16 4.55 4.70
C VAL A 228 -12.55 5.99 5.04
N PRO A 229 -13.76 6.22 5.59
CA PRO A 229 -14.31 7.56 5.83
C PRO A 229 -13.73 8.23 7.09
N LEU A 230 -12.46 7.96 7.41
CA LEU A 230 -11.78 8.45 8.60
C LEU A 230 -10.87 9.64 8.26
N PRO A 231 -10.94 10.75 9.02
CA PRO A 231 -10.03 11.87 8.83
C PRO A 231 -8.59 11.46 9.15
N ARG A 232 -7.62 12.11 8.50
CA ARG A 232 -6.19 11.94 8.76
C ARG A 232 -5.68 13.01 9.73
N PRO A 233 -4.68 12.74 10.59
CA PRO A 233 -4.02 11.46 10.80
C PRO A 233 -4.90 10.47 11.58
N ARG A 234 -4.80 9.18 11.25
CA ARG A 234 -5.62 8.12 11.85
C ARG A 234 -4.87 7.45 12.98
N SER A 235 -5.50 7.40 14.15
CA SER A 235 -4.98 6.58 15.26
C SER A 235 -5.23 5.11 14.96
N ARG A 236 -4.18 4.28 15.11
CA ARG A 236 -4.29 2.81 15.01
C ARG A 236 -5.28 2.23 16.04
N ALA A 237 -5.41 2.91 17.19
CA ALA A 237 -6.34 2.50 18.24
C ALA A 237 -7.77 3.02 18.01
N HIS A 238 -8.05 3.78 16.94
CA HIS A 238 -9.39 4.26 16.66
C HIS A 238 -10.32 3.06 16.40
N PRO A 239 -11.47 2.93 17.09
CA PRO A 239 -12.34 1.76 16.98
C PRO A 239 -12.75 1.43 15.54
N GLU A 240 -13.11 2.45 14.75
CA GLU A 240 -13.46 2.24 13.34
C GLU A 240 -12.26 1.82 12.48
N ALA A 241 -11.05 2.28 12.81
CA ALA A 241 -9.84 1.81 12.12
C ALA A 241 -9.53 0.36 12.46
N VAL A 242 -9.83 -0.08 13.70
CA VAL A 242 -9.77 -1.51 14.09
C VAL A 242 -10.76 -2.32 13.26
N ALA A 243 -12.03 -1.90 13.23
CA ALA A 243 -13.07 -2.61 12.49
C ALA A 243 -12.77 -2.71 10.98
N LEU A 244 -12.25 -1.64 10.36
CA LEU A 244 -11.85 -1.66 8.96
C LEU A 244 -10.69 -2.61 8.69
N ARG A 245 -9.72 -2.72 9.61
CA ARG A 245 -8.62 -3.69 9.46
C ARG A 245 -9.12 -5.11 9.55
N GLU A 246 -9.98 -5.42 10.53
CA GLU A 246 -10.60 -6.75 10.65
C GLU A 246 -11.38 -7.10 9.39
N LEU A 247 -12.19 -6.16 8.88
CA LEU A 247 -12.94 -6.33 7.64
C LEU A 247 -12.04 -6.63 6.43
N VAL A 248 -10.95 -5.88 6.24
CA VAL A 248 -10.02 -6.10 5.12
C VAL A 248 -9.24 -7.41 5.29
N LEU A 249 -8.86 -7.78 6.51
CA LEU A 249 -8.22 -9.07 6.79
C LEU A 249 -9.15 -10.25 6.48
N ASP A 250 -10.43 -10.13 6.83
CA ASP A 250 -11.45 -11.13 6.51
C ASP A 250 -11.64 -11.29 5.00
N HIS A 251 -11.68 -10.19 4.24
CA HIS A 251 -11.67 -10.24 2.78
C HIS A 251 -10.42 -10.95 2.24
N LEU A 252 -9.25 -10.69 2.82
CA LEU A 252 -8.02 -11.41 2.47
C LEU A 252 -8.01 -12.88 2.92
N GLY A 253 -9.08 -13.38 3.56
CA GLY A 253 -9.22 -14.74 4.06
C GLY A 253 -8.31 -15.05 5.25
N VAL A 254 -7.89 -14.02 5.98
CA VAL A 254 -7.19 -14.13 7.27
C VAL A 254 -8.26 -14.12 8.35
N HIS A 255 -9.02 -15.20 8.41
CA HIS A 255 -9.94 -15.40 9.53
C HIS A 255 -9.10 -15.54 10.80
N GLY A 256 -9.47 -14.79 11.84
CA GLY A 256 -8.80 -14.79 13.13
C GLY A 256 -8.35 -16.20 13.48
N ALA A 257 -7.02 -16.39 13.58
CA ALA A 257 -6.42 -17.68 13.78
C ALA A 257 -7.22 -18.46 14.81
N ASP A 258 -7.62 -19.69 14.44
CA ASP A 258 -8.20 -20.68 15.33
C ASP A 258 -7.20 -20.88 16.48
N VAL A 259 -7.30 -20.06 17.54
CA VAL A 259 -6.61 -20.27 18.80
C VAL A 259 -7.31 -21.44 19.44
N ARG A 260 -7.06 -22.65 18.90
CA ARG A 260 -7.27 -23.87 19.64
C ARG A 260 -6.20 -23.87 20.73
N PRO A 261 -6.56 -23.80 22.02
CA PRO A 261 -5.59 -24.03 23.07
C PRO A 261 -5.12 -25.48 22.90
N SER A 262 -3.89 -25.66 22.41
CA SER A 262 -3.21 -26.93 22.41
C SER A 262 -3.08 -27.37 23.87
N HIS A 263 -3.97 -28.24 24.31
CA HIS A 263 -3.84 -28.93 25.58
C HIS A 263 -2.63 -29.86 25.43
N SER A 264 -1.47 -29.39 25.88
CA SER A 264 -0.30 -30.23 26.08
C SER A 264 -0.68 -31.30 27.11
N ARG A 265 -0.64 -32.56 26.67
CA ARG A 265 -0.65 -33.74 27.53
C ARG A 265 0.40 -33.56 28.61
N THR A 266 -0.03 -33.46 29.86
CA THR A 266 0.84 -33.60 31.03
C THR A 266 1.33 -35.04 31.04
N ASP A 267 2.58 -35.26 30.64
CA ASP A 267 3.27 -36.51 30.90
C ASP A 267 3.35 -36.70 32.42
N ARG A 268 2.82 -37.83 32.88
CA ARG A 268 3.04 -38.35 34.23
C ARG A 268 4.52 -38.61 34.38
N VAL A 269 5.18 -37.82 35.22
CA VAL A 269 6.48 -38.18 35.78
C VAL A 269 6.21 -39.13 36.94
N ASP A 270 6.65 -40.38 36.76
CA ASP A 270 6.69 -41.40 37.79
C ASP A 270 7.56 -40.92 38.97
N THR A 271 6.93 -40.64 40.11
CA THR A 271 7.61 -40.49 41.39
C THR A 271 7.88 -41.87 42.00
N ALA A 272 9.10 -42.37 41.82
CA ALA A 272 9.68 -43.39 42.67
C ALA A 272 11.14 -43.06 42.95
N GLY A 273 11.43 -42.65 44.19
CA GLY A 273 12.76 -42.82 44.76
C GLY A 273 13.43 -41.57 45.32
N ILE A 274 13.55 -41.59 46.65
CA ILE A 274 14.71 -41.17 47.44
C ILE A 274 14.71 -39.71 47.94
N GLY A 275 14.49 -39.60 49.26
CA GLY A 275 15.55 -39.12 50.14
C GLY A 275 15.32 -37.76 50.81
N ALA A 276 14.91 -37.83 52.07
CA ALA A 276 14.89 -36.71 53.01
C ALA A 276 16.28 -36.10 53.24
N ALA A 277 16.35 -34.79 53.37
CA ALA A 277 17.17 -34.11 54.38
C ALA A 277 16.74 -32.64 54.52
N ASP A 278 16.49 -32.28 55.78
CA ASP A 278 16.16 -30.96 56.29
C ASP A 278 17.14 -29.87 55.87
N PHE A 279 16.68 -28.62 55.70
CA PHE A 279 17.40 -27.46 56.23
C PHE A 279 16.47 -26.26 56.49
N HIS A 280 16.51 -25.83 57.74
CA HIS A 280 15.75 -24.76 58.36
C HIS A 280 16.41 -23.38 58.09
N ALA A 281 15.55 -22.38 57.85
CA ALA A 281 15.64 -20.94 58.17
C ALA A 281 16.99 -20.15 58.11
N THR A 282 17.07 -19.20 57.16
CA THR A 282 17.17 -17.70 57.27
C THR A 282 17.96 -17.03 58.43
N PRO A 283 18.29 -15.71 58.35
CA PRO A 283 19.07 -14.88 57.40
C PRO A 283 20.24 -14.08 58.09
N ALA A 284 21.01 -13.26 57.33
CA ALA A 284 21.32 -11.82 57.61
C ALA A 284 22.76 -11.35 57.28
N ARG A 285 22.82 -10.24 56.51
CA ARG A 285 23.64 -8.99 56.59
C ARG A 285 25.19 -8.99 56.71
N ALA A 286 25.73 -7.85 56.19
CA ALA A 286 27.01 -7.13 56.43
C ALA A 286 28.15 -7.49 55.44
N GLN A 287 28.57 -6.57 54.55
CA GLN A 287 29.48 -5.39 54.68
C GLN A 287 30.98 -5.74 54.53
N GLU A 288 31.69 -4.89 53.77
CA GLU A 288 33.16 -4.71 53.65
C GLU A 288 33.92 -5.86 52.94
N ILE A 289 34.86 -5.67 52.00
CA ILE A 289 35.80 -4.59 51.64
C ILE A 289 35.92 -4.54 50.11
#